data_AF-A0A2W4LWA2-F1
#
_entry.id   AF-A0A2W4LWA2-F1
#
_cell.length_a   1.000
_cell.length_b   1.000
_cell.length_c   1.000
_cell.angle_alpha   90.00
_cell.angle_beta   90.00
_cell.angle_gamma   90.00
#
_symmetry.space_group_name_H-M   'P 1'
#
loop_
_entity.id
_entity.type
_entity.pdbx_description
1 polymer ?
#
loop_
_entity_poly.entity_id
_entity_poly.type
_entity_poly.pdbx_seq_one_letter_code
_entity_poly.pdbx_strand_id
1 'polypeptide(L)'
;MNALTFIGWFYTIIGLLALLAGIRIVKALRAQGRKPGFLDSALFGVWFLGLAGGMGVLLRSEWGLSALTTFCWLLIVLVGVSVVQRFVEAVRMARANVPVNFIGVMFGLLLVAVPFWFLCYMTLSVLKDESTRAAFGLS
;
A
#
# COMPACT_ATOMS: atom_id res chain seq x y z
N MET A 1 -0.56 24.24 2.38
CA MET A 1 0.00 23.01 3.01
C MET A 1 1.20 22.59 2.18
N ASN A 2 2.36 22.37 2.81
CA ASN A 2 3.54 21.88 2.09
C ASN A 2 3.31 20.43 1.67
N ALA A 3 3.85 20.02 0.51
CA ALA A 3 3.65 18.68 -0.04
C ALA A 3 3.99 17.56 0.97
N LEU A 4 5.03 17.75 1.79
CA LEU A 4 5.42 16.85 2.88
C LEU A 4 4.32 16.61 3.91
N THR A 5 3.65 17.69 4.35
CA THR A 5 2.59 17.61 5.34
C THR A 5 1.38 16.88 4.77
N PHE A 6 1.06 17.11 3.49
CA PHE A 6 -0.01 16.39 2.80
C PHE A 6 0.30 14.89 2.70
N ILE A 7 1.51 14.53 2.27
CA ILE A 7 1.98 13.13 2.19
C ILE A 7 1.89 12.45 3.56
N GLY A 8 2.43 13.07 4.61
CA GLY A 8 2.38 12.51 5.96
C GLY A 8 0.96 12.19 6.42
N TRP A 9 0.04 13.17 6.31
CA TRP A 9 -1.37 12.96 6.67
C TRP A 9 -2.05 11.90 5.82
N PHE A 10 -1.80 11.89 4.50
CA PHE A 10 -2.38 10.93 3.57
C PHE A 10 -2.02 9.50 3.96
N TYR A 11 -0.73 9.22 4.17
CA TYR A 11 -0.26 7.89 4.55
C TYR A 11 -0.69 7.49 5.98
N THR A 12 -0.78 8.44 6.91
CA THR A 12 -1.30 8.14 8.26
C THR A 12 -2.78 7.79 8.25
N ILE A 13 -3.62 8.56 7.54
CA ILE A 13 -5.07 8.31 7.46
C ILE A 13 -5.33 6.98 6.74
N ILE A 14 -4.70 6.77 5.57
CA ILE A 14 -4.91 5.55 4.80
C ILE A 14 -4.34 4.34 5.53
N GLY A 15 -3.16 4.46 6.15
CA GLY A 15 -2.59 3.39 6.97
C GLY A 15 -3.52 3.00 8.12
N LEU A 16 -4.12 3.98 8.80
CA LEU A 16 -5.06 3.73 9.88
C LEU A 16 -6.33 3.03 9.37
N LEU A 17 -6.90 3.52 8.26
CA LEU A 17 -8.08 2.91 7.65
C LEU A 17 -7.80 1.47 7.18
N ALA A 18 -6.65 1.22 6.58
CA ALA A 18 -6.25 -0.10 6.12
C ALA A 18 -6.06 -1.08 7.29
N LEU A 19 -5.46 -0.64 8.40
CA LEU A 19 -5.34 -1.45 9.61
C LEU A 19 -6.71 -1.75 10.23
N LEU A 20 -7.61 -0.76 10.31
CA LEU A 20 -8.98 -0.98 10.80
C LEU A 20 -9.75 -1.98 9.92
N ALA A 21 -9.63 -1.85 8.60
CA ALA A 21 -10.22 -2.79 7.65
C ALA A 21 -9.63 -4.21 7.84
N GLY A 22 -8.31 -4.32 7.94
CA GLY A 22 -7.63 -5.59 8.23
C GLY A 22 -8.12 -6.23 9.53
N ILE A 23 -8.31 -5.45 10.60
CA ILE A 23 -8.78 -5.96 11.90
C ILE A 23 -10.20 -6.53 11.75
N ARG A 24 -11.07 -5.84 11.01
CA ARG A 24 -12.43 -6.30 10.73
C ARG A 24 -12.43 -7.61 9.93
N ILE A 25 -11.58 -7.72 8.92
CA ILE A 25 -11.44 -8.94 8.10
C ILE A 25 -10.94 -10.10 8.95
N VAL A 26 -9.89 -9.91 9.76
CA VAL A 26 -9.36 -10.97 10.64
C VAL A 26 -10.40 -11.41 11.68
N LYS A 27 -11.16 -10.47 12.25
CA LYS A 27 -12.27 -10.81 13.16
C LYS A 27 -13.34 -11.65 12.46
N ALA A 28 -13.72 -11.29 11.24
CA ALA A 28 -14.67 -12.05 10.44
C ALA A 28 -14.14 -13.46 10.09
N LEU A 29 -12.87 -13.59 9.72
CA LEU A 29 -12.22 -14.87 9.43
C LEU A 29 -12.14 -15.77 10.68
N ARG A 30 -11.82 -15.19 11.85
CA ARG A 30 -11.83 -15.93 13.12
C ARG A 30 -13.23 -16.42 13.50
N ALA A 31 -14.27 -15.62 13.23
CA ALA A 31 -15.65 -16.04 13.45
C ALA A 31 -16.03 -17.27 12.59
N GLN A 32 -15.37 -17.46 11.45
CA GLN A 32 -15.51 -18.64 10.59
C GLN A 32 -14.53 -19.78 10.94
N GLY A 33 -13.81 -19.69 12.07
CA GLY A 33 -12.84 -20.70 12.52
C GLY A 33 -11.51 -20.69 11.75
N ARG A 34 -11.28 -19.71 10.87
CA ARG A 34 -10.06 -19.61 10.06
C ARG A 34 -8.99 -18.79 10.79
N LYS A 35 -7.78 -19.34 10.92
CA LYS A 35 -6.63 -18.63 11.50
C LYS A 35 -5.98 -17.75 10.43
N PRO A 36 -5.58 -16.50 10.76
CA PRO A 36 -4.82 -15.66 9.83
C PRO A 36 -3.48 -16.34 9.52
N GLY A 37 -3.12 -16.37 8.25
CA GLY A 37 -1.86 -16.92 7.79
C GLY A 37 -0.68 -15.98 8.04
N PHE A 38 0.53 -16.47 7.74
CA PHE A 38 1.74 -15.66 7.79
C PHE A 38 1.66 -14.45 6.84
N LEU A 39 1.10 -14.64 5.64
CA LEU A 39 0.91 -13.55 4.68
C LEU A 39 -0.01 -12.44 5.22
N ASP A 40 -1.09 -12.79 5.92
CA ASP A 40 -2.02 -11.81 6.48
C ASP A 40 -1.32 -10.96 7.55
N SER A 41 -0.53 -11.60 8.40
CA SER A 41 0.28 -10.91 9.42
C SER A 41 1.36 -10.02 8.80
N ALA A 42 2.03 -10.50 7.75
CA ALA A 42 3.02 -9.72 7.02
C ALA A 42 2.39 -8.47 6.39
N LEU A 43 1.22 -8.61 5.78
CA LEU A 43 0.47 -7.49 5.18
C LEU A 43 0.13 -6.42 6.23
N PHE A 44 -0.28 -6.85 7.43
CA PHE A 44 -0.47 -5.97 8.58
C PHE A 44 0.79 -5.19 8.94
N GLY A 45 1.93 -5.87 8.98
CA GLY A 45 3.23 -5.23 9.21
C GLY A 45 3.57 -4.19 8.15
N VAL A 46 3.29 -4.47 6.87
CA VAL A 46 3.49 -3.50 5.78
C VAL A 46 2.63 -2.25 6.00
N TRP A 47 1.34 -2.40 6.30
CA TRP A 47 0.47 -1.26 6.58
C TRP A 47 0.88 -0.47 7.82
N PHE A 48 1.38 -1.15 8.85
CA PHE A 48 1.94 -0.50 10.03
C PHE A 48 3.19 0.31 9.70
N LEU A 49 4.06 -0.21 8.82
CA LEU A 49 5.22 0.51 8.31
C LEU A 49 4.80 1.80 7.57
N GLY A 50 3.74 1.74 6.78
CA GLY A 50 3.18 2.91 6.10
C GLY A 50 2.64 3.97 7.06
N LEU A 51 1.95 3.55 8.12
CA LEU A 51 1.47 4.45 9.18
C LEU A 51 2.63 5.08 9.96
N ALA A 52 3.63 4.28 10.34
CA ALA A 52 4.84 4.73 11.01
C ALA A 52 5.65 5.70 10.15
N GLY A 53 5.78 5.42 8.84
CA GLY A 53 6.40 6.32 7.87
C GLY A 53 5.66 7.65 7.74
N GLY A 54 4.33 7.62 7.63
CA GLY A 54 3.49 8.83 7.59
C GLY A 54 3.65 9.70 8.84
N MET A 55 3.62 9.09 10.03
CA MET A 55 3.88 9.78 11.29
C MET A 55 5.30 10.32 11.37
N GLY A 56 6.30 9.54 10.96
CA GLY A 56 7.70 9.96 10.93
C GLY A 56 7.94 11.17 10.02
N VAL A 57 7.25 11.25 8.87
CA VAL A 57 7.28 12.42 7.99
C VAL A 57 6.64 13.65 8.66
N LEU A 58 5.52 13.48 9.37
CA LEU A 58 4.91 14.58 10.13
C LEU A 58 5.81 15.09 11.26
N LEU A 59 6.59 14.19 11.87
CA LEU A 59 7.58 14.48 12.90
C LEU A 59 8.92 14.98 12.34
N ARG A 60 9.05 15.11 11.00
CA ARG A 60 10.28 15.49 10.30
C ARG A 60 11.49 14.64 10.70
N SER A 61 11.30 13.34 10.86
CA SER A 61 12.36 12.44 11.30
C SER A 61 12.89 11.59 10.16
N GLU A 62 14.21 11.36 10.14
CA GLU A 62 14.93 10.64 9.07
C GLU A 62 14.43 9.20 8.88
N TRP A 63 14.08 8.52 9.98
CA TRP A 63 13.52 7.16 9.92
C TRP A 63 12.16 7.12 9.22
N GLY A 64 11.39 8.20 9.24
CA GLY A 64 10.12 8.32 8.52
C GLY A 64 10.32 8.24 7.00
N LEU A 65 11.40 8.85 6.51
CA LEU A 65 11.80 8.87 5.10
C LEU A 65 12.14 7.46 4.61
N SER A 66 12.94 6.73 5.41
CA SER A 66 13.31 5.34 5.13
C SER A 66 12.09 4.41 5.18
N ALA A 67 11.29 4.50 6.25
CA ALA A 67 10.09 3.67 6.40
C ALA A 67 9.08 3.87 5.27
N LEU A 68 8.82 5.12 4.86
CA LEU A 68 7.89 5.43 3.78
C LEU A 68 8.41 4.96 2.40
N THR A 69 9.72 5.06 2.19
CA THR A 69 10.38 4.53 0.98
C THR A 69 10.22 3.01 0.89
N THR A 70 10.52 2.29 1.98
CA THR A 70 10.34 0.84 2.05
C THR A 70 8.88 0.44 1.88
N PHE A 71 7.95 1.17 2.49
CA PHE A 71 6.52 0.95 2.32
C PHE A 71 6.08 1.09 0.86
N CYS A 72 6.50 2.15 0.17
CA CYS A 72 6.17 2.37 -1.24
C CYS A 72 6.70 1.24 -2.13
N TRP A 73 7.92 0.77 -1.91
CA TRP A 73 8.48 -0.38 -2.64
C TRP A 73 7.68 -1.66 -2.40
N LEU A 74 7.35 -1.95 -1.14
CA LEU A 74 6.55 -3.13 -0.79
C LEU A 74 5.15 -3.06 -1.42
N LEU A 75 4.50 -1.88 -1.39
CA LEU A 75 3.22 -1.68 -2.06
C LEU A 75 3.31 -1.92 -3.57
N ILE A 76 4.34 -1.40 -4.24
CA ILE A 76 4.52 -1.60 -5.68
C ILE A 76 4.59 -3.11 -6.00
N VAL A 77 5.41 -3.85 -5.24
CA VAL A 77 5.56 -5.30 -5.40
C VAL A 77 4.25 -6.03 -5.11
N LEU A 78 3.59 -5.73 -3.99
CA LEU A 78 2.34 -6.39 -3.59
C LEU A 78 1.21 -6.14 -4.59
N VAL A 79 1.08 -4.90 -5.08
CA VAL A 79 0.12 -4.53 -6.12
C VAL A 79 0.45 -5.28 -7.41
N GLY A 80 1.73 -5.31 -7.83
CA GLY A 80 2.17 -6.05 -9.00
C GLY A 80 1.86 -7.56 -8.91
N VAL A 81 2.15 -8.19 -7.78
CA VAL A 81 1.82 -9.59 -7.53
C VAL A 81 0.31 -9.81 -7.56
N SER A 82 -0.48 -8.93 -6.94
CA SER A 82 -1.94 -9.04 -6.95
C SER A 82 -2.53 -8.93 -8.35
N VAL A 83 -2.02 -7.99 -9.16
CA VAL A 83 -2.35 -7.84 -10.58
C VAL A 83 -2.07 -9.13 -11.34
N VAL A 84 -0.86 -9.68 -11.20
CA VAL A 84 -0.46 -10.91 -11.89
C VAL A 84 -1.33 -12.09 -11.46
N GLN A 85 -1.59 -12.26 -10.16
CA GLN A 85 -2.45 -13.33 -9.65
C GLN A 85 -3.86 -13.25 -10.21
N ARG A 86 -4.50 -12.06 -10.17
CA ARG A 86 -5.84 -11.86 -10.73
C ARG A 86 -5.88 -12.10 -12.23
N PHE A 87 -4.84 -11.71 -12.96
CA PHE A 87 -4.74 -11.97 -14.40
C PHE A 87 -4.59 -13.46 -14.69
N VAL A 88 -3.73 -14.17 -13.96
CA VAL A 88 -3.54 -15.62 -14.10
C VAL A 88 -4.82 -16.38 -13.76
N GLU A 89 -5.53 -15.99 -12.70
CA GLU A 89 -6.83 -16.56 -12.35
C GLU A 89 -7.88 -16.30 -13.44
N ALA A 90 -7.93 -15.09 -13.99
CA ALA A 90 -8.83 -14.76 -15.09
C ALA A 90 -8.55 -15.61 -16.34
N VAL A 91 -7.27 -15.79 -16.70
CA VAL A 91 -6.86 -16.65 -17.82
C VAL A 91 -7.20 -18.12 -17.56
N ARG A 92 -7.02 -18.61 -16.33
CA ARG A 92 -7.40 -19.98 -15.95
C ARG A 92 -8.91 -20.20 -16.04
N MET A 93 -9.70 -19.26 -15.53
CA MET A 93 -11.17 -19.29 -15.59
C MET A 93 -11.67 -19.24 -17.04
N ALA A 94 -11.06 -18.42 -17.89
CA ALA A 94 -11.36 -18.35 -19.31
C ALA A 94 -11.10 -19.68 -20.03
N ARG A 95 -9.99 -20.37 -19.72
CA ARG A 95 -9.70 -21.71 -20.25
C ARG A 95 -10.68 -22.78 -19.75
N ALA A 96 -11.27 -22.58 -18.57
CA ALA A 96 -12.28 -23.47 -18.00
C ALA A 96 -13.72 -23.17 -18.47
N ASN A 97 -13.90 -22.30 -19.47
CA ASN A 97 -15.22 -21.84 -19.97
C ASN A 97 -16.13 -21.25 -18.88
N VAL A 98 -15.55 -20.75 -17.78
CA VAL A 98 -16.30 -20.05 -16.75
C VAL A 98 -16.47 -18.59 -17.19
N PRO A 99 -17.68 -17.98 -17.07
CA PRO A 99 -17.86 -16.58 -17.43
C PRO A 99 -17.00 -15.68 -16.51
N VAL A 100 -15.96 -15.09 -17.08
CA VAL A 100 -15.05 -14.17 -16.38
C VAL A 100 -15.46 -12.73 -16.65
N ASN A 101 -15.67 -11.96 -15.59
CA ASN A 101 -15.88 -10.51 -15.72
C ASN A 101 -14.54 -9.78 -15.91
N PHE A 102 -13.99 -9.85 -17.12
CA PHE A 102 -12.75 -9.17 -17.51
C PHE A 102 -12.80 -7.67 -17.27
N ILE A 103 -13.97 -7.05 -17.46
CA ILE A 103 -14.19 -5.63 -17.19
C ILE A 103 -13.98 -5.33 -15.70
N GLY A 104 -14.54 -6.15 -14.81
CA GLY A 104 -14.32 -6.02 -13.36
C GLY A 104 -12.86 -6.19 -12.94
N VAL A 105 -12.12 -7.10 -13.59
CA VAL A 105 -10.67 -7.28 -13.34
C VAL A 105 -9.88 -6.06 -13.81
N MET A 106 -10.17 -5.53 -15.00
CA MET A 106 -9.53 -4.32 -15.52
C MET A 106 -9.85 -3.08 -14.70
N PHE A 107 -11.11 -2.89 -14.28
CA PHE A 107 -11.47 -1.78 -13.41
C PHE A 107 -10.78 -1.88 -12.05
N GLY A 108 -10.69 -3.09 -11.47
CA GLY A 108 -9.92 -3.31 -10.24
C GLY A 108 -8.44 -2.96 -10.41
N LEU A 109 -7.86 -3.30 -11.55
CA LEU A 109 -6.48 -2.95 -11.89
C LEU A 109 -6.31 -1.42 -12.02
N LEU A 110 -7.17 -0.78 -12.79
CA LEU A 110 -7.02 0.62 -13.16
C LEU A 110 -7.41 1.57 -12.01
N LEU A 111 -8.44 1.24 -11.24
CA LEU A 111 -8.89 2.07 -10.12
C LEU A 111 -8.07 1.88 -8.85
N VAL A 112 -7.40 0.73 -8.67
CA VAL A 112 -6.64 0.44 -7.45
C VAL A 112 -5.15 0.53 -7.73
N ALA A 113 -4.61 -0.24 -8.69
CA ALA A 113 -3.17 -0.32 -8.88
C ALA A 113 -2.56 1.00 -9.37
N VAL A 114 -3.19 1.65 -10.35
CA VAL A 114 -2.63 2.87 -10.98
C VAL A 114 -2.52 4.03 -9.99
N PRO A 115 -3.54 4.37 -9.19
CA PRO A 115 -3.41 5.44 -8.20
C PRO A 115 -2.35 5.14 -7.14
N PHE A 116 -2.25 3.89 -6.66
CA PHE A 116 -1.24 3.51 -5.69
C PHE A 116 0.19 3.64 -6.25
N TRP A 117 0.41 3.20 -7.49
CA TRP A 117 1.70 3.37 -8.16
C TRP A 117 2.04 4.84 -8.41
N PHE A 118 1.07 5.63 -8.88
CA PHE A 118 1.26 7.05 -9.10
C PHE A 118 1.62 7.80 -7.81
N LEU A 119 0.91 7.51 -6.71
CA LEU A 119 1.20 8.09 -5.40
C LEU A 119 2.56 7.68 -4.86
N CYS A 120 2.93 6.40 -4.97
CA CYS A 120 4.25 5.94 -4.57
C CYS A 120 5.35 6.61 -5.39
N TYR A 121 5.15 6.77 -6.71
CA TYR A 121 6.09 7.45 -7.58
C TYR A 121 6.28 8.92 -7.20
N MET A 122 5.18 9.66 -7.01
CA MET A 122 5.20 11.07 -6.59
C MET A 122 5.84 11.24 -5.20
N THR A 123 5.58 10.29 -4.29
CA THR A 123 6.19 10.32 -2.96
C THR A 123 7.69 10.12 -3.05
N LEU A 124 8.14 9.12 -3.84
CA LEU A 124 9.58 8.87 -4.03
C LEU A 124 10.30 10.02 -4.74
N SER A 125 9.66 10.74 -5.67
CA SER A 125 10.28 11.92 -6.28
C SER A 125 10.43 13.06 -5.28
N VAL A 126 9.40 13.34 -4.48
CA VAL A 126 9.45 14.37 -3.42
C VAL A 126 10.48 14.03 -2.34
N LEU A 127 10.62 12.76 -1.97
CA LEU A 127 11.60 12.31 -0.96
C LEU A 127 13.06 12.38 -1.46
N LYS A 128 13.27 12.34 -2.79
CA LYS A 128 14.60 12.44 -3.41
C LYS A 128 15.10 13.87 -3.58
N ASP A 129 14.21 14.86 -3.50
CA ASP A 129 14.59 16.26 -3.62
C ASP A 129 15.54 16.69 -2.49
N GLU A 130 16.62 17.40 -2.85
CA GLU A 130 17.58 17.94 -1.89
C GLU A 130 16.93 18.92 -0.91
N SER A 131 15.91 19.66 -1.35
CA SER A 131 15.14 20.57 -0.50
C SER A 131 14.39 19.83 0.62
N THR A 132 13.89 18.63 0.32
CA THR A 132 13.25 17.75 1.30
C THR A 132 14.28 17.20 2.26
N ARG A 133 15.42 16.68 1.77
CA ARG A 133 16.50 16.15 2.61
C ARG A 133 17.06 17.19 3.56
N ALA A 134 17.25 18.42 3.10
CA ALA A 134 17.63 19.56 3.92
C ALA A 134 16.58 19.86 5.01
N ALA A 135 15.28 19.73 4.71
CA ALA A 135 14.21 19.90 5.69
C ALA A 135 14.17 18.81 6.78
N PHE A 136 14.83 17.67 6.55
CA PHE A 136 15.03 16.60 7.53
C PHE A 136 16.40 16.66 8.24
N GLY A 137 17.26 17.63 7.91
CA GLY A 137 18.60 17.77 8.50
C GLY A 137 19.66 16.86 7.88
N LEU A 138 19.34 16.20 6.76
CA LEU A 138 20.27 15.37 5.98
C LEU A 138 20.90 16.25 4.90
N SER A 139 22.07 16.83 5.19
CA SER A 139 22.93 17.54 4.22
C SER A 139 24.03 16.63 3.69
#